data_AF-A0A2Z2NYF5-F1
#
_entry.id   AF-A0A2Z2NYF5-F1
#
_cell.length_a   1.000
_cell.length_b   1.000
_cell.length_c   1.000
_cell.angle_alpha   90.00
_cell.angle_beta   90.00
_cell.angle_gamma   90.00
#
_symmetry.space_group_name_H-M   'P 1'
#
loop_
_entity.id
_entity.type
_entity.pdbx_description
1 polymer ?
#
loop_
_entity_poly.entity_id
_entity_poly.type
_entity_poly.pdbx_seq_one_letter_code
_entity_poly.pdbx_strand_id
1 'polypeptide(L)'
;MERLQAFKFELRPNGEQTRQLWQFAGCSRFVYNKALALQQENHKAELKYISYVQMCKSLTTWRKDQATLWLQLAPAQTLQQSLKDLDRAYQNFFSKRAAFPSYKKKGRGNSFRFPEPKQFKLDQANNRIFLPKLGWMRYRNSRNVIGTLRNITVSERGGKYCVRGSFLSRLHNRLRLLYTHPQQRLVSTWASPFLQHKATVSFICQRTALHNFNDNWHTHSDRWLVGASIPVIGKNRKQKLPACIFESPMSEPTTYIRNHTSFAWAAPHKITRWCVSKT
;
A
#
# COMPACT_ATOMS: atom_id res chain seq x y z
N MET A 1 18.63 -14.02 -13.96
CA MET A 1 17.75 -13.13 -14.75
C MET A 1 16.65 -12.61 -13.84
N GLU A 2 16.39 -11.31 -13.82
CA GLU A 2 15.26 -10.76 -13.04
C GLU A 2 14.01 -10.72 -13.92
N ARG A 3 12.91 -11.31 -13.44
CA ARG A 3 11.64 -11.39 -14.15
C ARG A 3 10.60 -10.53 -13.43
N LEU A 4 10.02 -9.59 -14.16
CA LEU A 4 8.85 -8.83 -13.72
C LEU A 4 7.58 -9.61 -14.09
N GLN A 5 6.80 -9.99 -13.09
CA GLN A 5 5.49 -10.63 -13.28
C GLN A 5 4.39 -9.77 -12.67
N ALA A 6 3.26 -9.65 -13.36
CA ALA A 6 2.09 -8.98 -12.83
C ALA A 6 1.05 -10.00 -12.39
N PHE A 7 0.61 -9.92 -11.13
CA PHE A 7 -0.50 -10.72 -10.60
C PHE A 7 -1.71 -9.83 -10.37
N LYS A 8 -2.90 -10.39 -10.56
CA LYS A 8 -4.17 -9.69 -10.37
C LYS A 8 -5.07 -10.50 -9.44
N PHE A 9 -5.54 -9.86 -8.38
CA PHE A 9 -6.41 -10.46 -7.36
C PHE A 9 -7.67 -9.61 -7.16
N GLU A 10 -8.79 -10.26 -6.85
CA GLU A 10 -10.05 -9.59 -6.51
C GLU A 10 -10.02 -9.18 -5.03
N LEU A 11 -10.33 -7.92 -4.74
CA LEU A 11 -10.43 -7.39 -3.38
C LEU A 11 -11.82 -7.66 -2.80
N ARG A 12 -11.87 -7.84 -1.48
CA ARG A 12 -13.09 -7.89 -0.67
C ARG A 12 -13.06 -6.73 0.34
N PRO A 13 -13.36 -5.49 -0.10
CA PRO A 13 -13.41 -4.33 0.79
C PRO A 13 -14.70 -4.32 1.63
N ASN A 14 -14.65 -3.66 2.79
CA ASN A 14 -15.85 -3.27 3.55
C ASN A 14 -16.59 -2.10 2.85
N GLY A 15 -17.80 -1.76 3.27
CA GLY A 15 -18.57 -0.63 2.76
C GLY A 15 -17.83 0.71 2.87
N GLU A 16 -17.22 0.99 4.03
CA GLU A 16 -16.41 2.19 4.22
C GLU A 16 -15.20 2.23 3.30
N GLN A 17 -14.44 1.13 3.23
CA GLN A 17 -13.29 1.01 2.33
C GLN A 17 -13.71 1.20 0.87
N THR A 18 -14.89 0.69 0.47
CA THR A 18 -15.43 0.89 -0.87
C THR A 18 -15.68 2.37 -1.15
N ARG A 19 -16.28 3.12 -0.21
CA ARG A 19 -16.45 4.58 -0.34
C ARG A 19 -15.11 5.30 -0.49
N GLN A 20 -14.11 4.92 0.30
CA GLN A 20 -12.75 5.48 0.22
C GLN A 20 -12.08 5.16 -1.13
N LEU A 21 -12.21 3.92 -1.64
CA LEU A 21 -11.71 3.53 -2.96
C LEU A 21 -12.31 4.38 -4.08
N TRP A 22 -13.64 4.59 -4.05
CA TRP A 22 -14.35 5.49 -4.97
C TRP A 22 -13.82 6.92 -4.87
N GLN A 23 -13.64 7.41 -3.65
CA GLN A 23 -13.13 8.75 -3.41
C GLN A 23 -11.70 8.93 -3.94
N PHE A 24 -10.82 7.95 -3.75
CA PHE A 24 -9.43 8.03 -4.21
C PHE A 24 -9.33 8.05 -5.73
N ALA A 25 -10.14 7.22 -6.41
CA ALA A 25 -10.26 7.27 -7.86
C ALA A 25 -10.84 8.61 -8.33
N GLY A 26 -11.83 9.15 -7.62
CA GLY A 26 -12.41 10.48 -7.88
C GLY A 26 -11.39 11.61 -7.77
N CYS A 27 -10.60 11.64 -6.69
CA CYS A 27 -9.53 12.62 -6.48
C CYS A 27 -8.47 12.54 -7.58
N SER A 28 -8.03 11.32 -7.92
CA SER A 28 -7.03 11.10 -8.98
C SER A 28 -7.55 11.55 -10.35
N ARG A 29 -8.85 11.35 -10.63
CA ARG A 29 -9.50 11.85 -11.85
C ARG A 29 -9.55 13.38 -11.88
N PHE A 30 -9.94 14.00 -10.77
CA PHE A 30 -10.02 15.46 -10.68
C PHE A 30 -8.65 16.11 -10.89
N VAL A 31 -7.61 15.63 -10.22
CA VAL A 31 -6.24 16.15 -10.36
C VAL A 31 -5.75 16.03 -11.80
N TYR A 32 -5.98 14.88 -12.44
CA TYR A 32 -5.64 14.68 -13.85
C TYR A 32 -6.37 15.70 -14.75
N ASN A 33 -7.68 15.86 -14.58
CA ASN A 33 -8.47 16.77 -15.42
C ASN A 33 -8.12 18.24 -15.18
N LYS A 34 -7.88 18.65 -13.93
CA LYS A 34 -7.47 20.01 -13.58
C LYS A 34 -6.10 20.34 -14.19
N ALA A 35 -5.15 19.42 -14.11
CA ALA A 35 -3.84 19.59 -14.73
C ALA A 35 -3.92 19.64 -16.27
N LEU A 36 -4.77 18.81 -16.88
CA LEU A 36 -5.01 18.85 -18.33
C LEU A 36 -5.62 20.20 -18.78
N ALA A 37 -6.58 20.73 -18.02
CA ALA A 37 -7.18 22.03 -18.30
C ALA A 37 -6.13 23.16 -18.26
N LEU A 38 -5.29 23.18 -17.21
CA LEU A 38 -4.20 24.16 -17.11
C LEU A 38 -3.19 24.07 -18.24
N GLN A 39 -2.86 22.87 -18.70
CA GLN A 39 -1.97 22.70 -19.86
C GLN A 39 -2.62 23.22 -21.14
N GLN A 40 -3.93 23.03 -21.32
CA GLN A 40 -4.67 23.57 -22.46
C GLN A 40 -4.74 25.10 -22.41
N GLU A 41 -4.95 25.68 -21.24
CA GLU A 41 -4.92 27.15 -21.03
C GLU A 41 -3.55 27.73 -21.32
N ASN A 42 -2.48 27.12 -20.79
CA ASN A 42 -1.11 27.53 -21.09
C ASN A 42 -0.79 27.46 -22.58
N HIS A 43 -1.22 26.40 -23.26
CA HIS A 43 -1.02 26.27 -24.70
C HIS A 43 -1.79 27.34 -25.48
N LYS A 44 -3.02 27.67 -25.08
CA LYS A 44 -3.80 28.76 -25.69
C LYS A 44 -3.14 30.14 -25.50
N ALA A 45 -2.42 30.32 -24.40
CA ALA A 45 -1.62 31.51 -24.12
C ALA A 45 -0.21 31.45 -24.73
N GLU A 46 0.08 30.46 -25.58
CA GLU A 46 1.38 30.25 -26.24
C GLU A 46 2.57 30.08 -25.26
N LEU A 47 2.26 29.67 -24.02
CA LEU A 47 3.27 29.42 -23.00
C LEU A 47 3.89 28.02 -23.15
N LYS A 48 5.08 27.87 -22.59
CA LYS A 48 5.77 26.58 -22.53
C LYS A 48 4.98 25.54 -21.72
N TYR A 49 5.15 24.28 -22.11
CA TYR A 49 4.59 23.13 -21.41
C TYR A 49 4.99 23.11 -19.92
N ILE A 50 4.02 22.91 -19.04
CA ILE A 50 4.26 22.82 -17.59
C ILE A 50 4.88 21.46 -17.28
N SER A 51 6.08 21.45 -16.69
CA SER A 51 6.74 20.20 -16.30
C SER A 51 5.98 19.47 -15.17
N TYR A 52 6.19 18.15 -15.05
CA TYR A 52 5.67 17.35 -13.92
C TYR A 52 6.00 17.96 -12.54
N VAL A 53 7.22 18.49 -12.39
CA VAL A 53 7.68 19.09 -11.12
C VAL A 53 6.84 20.33 -10.78
N GLN A 54 6.58 21.19 -11.77
CA GLN A 54 5.71 22.36 -11.58
C GLN A 54 4.27 21.94 -11.28
N MET A 55 3.73 20.94 -11.99
CA MET A 55 2.39 20.41 -11.69
C MET A 55 2.28 19.84 -10.26
N CYS A 56 3.34 19.23 -9.74
CA CYS A 56 3.38 18.77 -8.34
C CYS A 56 3.41 19.92 -7.33
N LYS A 57 4.05 21.06 -7.66
CA LYS A 57 3.98 22.26 -6.83
C LYS A 57 2.55 22.79 -6.79
N SER A 58 1.87 22.88 -7.93
CA SER A 58 0.45 23.26 -8.00
C SER A 58 -0.47 22.26 -7.28
N LEU A 59 -0.16 20.97 -7.31
CA LEU A 59 -0.91 19.98 -6.52
C LEU A 59 -0.85 20.26 -5.01
N THR A 60 0.29 20.77 -4.53
CA THR A 60 0.45 21.12 -3.11
C THR A 60 -0.44 22.31 -2.73
N THR A 61 -0.60 23.29 -3.63
CA THR A 61 -1.52 24.41 -3.41
C THR A 61 -2.98 23.96 -3.47
N TRP A 62 -3.36 23.14 -4.45
CA TRP A 62 -4.73 22.61 -4.54
C TRP A 62 -5.13 21.78 -3.31
N ARG A 63 -4.20 21.06 -2.69
CA ARG A 63 -4.51 20.30 -1.47
C ARG A 63 -4.71 21.20 -0.24
N LYS A 64 -4.21 22.43 -0.25
CA LYS A 64 -4.36 23.40 0.85
C LYS A 64 -5.55 24.34 0.66
N ASP A 65 -6.01 24.50 -0.58
CA ASP A 65 -7.14 25.35 -0.94
C ASP A 65 -8.45 24.87 -0.28
N GLN A 66 -9.23 25.80 0.26
CA GLN A 66 -10.48 25.54 0.99
C GLN A 66 -11.51 24.83 0.12
N ALA A 67 -11.61 25.20 -1.16
CA ALA A 67 -12.53 24.58 -2.11
C ALA A 67 -12.19 23.10 -2.42
N THR A 68 -10.92 22.70 -2.25
CA THR A 68 -10.43 21.36 -2.61
C THR A 68 -9.79 20.59 -1.47
N LEU A 69 -10.13 20.90 -0.21
CA LEU A 69 -9.64 20.19 0.98
C LEU A 69 -9.89 18.69 0.96
N TRP A 70 -10.97 18.25 0.31
CA TRP A 70 -11.30 16.83 0.13
C TRP A 70 -10.21 16.04 -0.62
N LEU A 71 -9.29 16.70 -1.35
CA LEU A 71 -8.11 16.04 -1.94
C LEU A 71 -7.14 15.50 -0.89
N GLN A 72 -7.18 16.03 0.34
CA GLN A 72 -6.35 15.51 1.44
C GLN A 72 -6.78 14.12 1.89
N LEU A 73 -8.00 13.69 1.58
CA LEU A 73 -8.49 12.35 1.91
C LEU A 73 -7.73 11.28 1.12
N ALA A 74 -7.40 11.55 -0.14
CA ALA A 74 -6.55 10.66 -0.94
C ALA A 74 -5.07 10.70 -0.50
N PRO A 75 -4.31 9.61 -0.65
CA PRO A 75 -2.87 9.61 -0.41
C PRO A 75 -2.15 10.45 -1.47
N ALA A 76 -1.14 11.24 -1.06
CA ALA A 76 -0.46 12.17 -1.95
C ALA A 76 0.19 11.48 -3.18
N GLN A 77 0.70 10.27 -2.98
CA GLN A 77 1.41 9.53 -4.03
C GLN A 77 0.50 9.10 -5.17
N THR A 78 -0.77 8.76 -4.90
CA THR A 78 -1.70 8.38 -5.97
C THR A 78 -2.05 9.60 -6.84
N LEU A 79 -2.17 10.77 -6.22
CA LEU A 79 -2.39 12.04 -6.93
C LEU A 79 -1.16 12.42 -7.77
N GLN A 80 0.05 12.34 -7.21
CA GLN A 80 1.28 12.56 -7.96
C GLN A 80 1.41 11.56 -9.12
N GLN A 81 1.03 10.31 -8.91
CA GLN A 81 1.06 9.30 -9.96
C GLN A 81 0.06 9.62 -11.08
N SER A 82 -1.09 10.19 -10.77
CA SER A 82 -2.04 10.66 -11.79
C SER A 82 -1.44 11.76 -12.68
N LEU A 83 -0.61 12.65 -12.13
CA LEU A 83 0.13 13.67 -12.88
C LEU A 83 1.26 13.06 -13.72
N LYS A 84 1.97 12.06 -13.20
CA LYS A 84 2.97 11.30 -13.99
C LYS A 84 2.34 10.59 -15.18
N ASP A 85 1.12 10.08 -15.01
CA ASP A 85 0.39 9.42 -16.10
C ASP A 85 -0.01 10.44 -17.19
N LEU A 86 -0.36 11.67 -16.81
CA LEU A 86 -0.61 12.78 -17.74
C LEU A 86 0.67 13.17 -18.49
N ASP A 87 1.78 13.34 -17.76
CA ASP A 87 3.08 13.70 -18.35
C ASP A 87 3.55 12.65 -19.35
N ARG A 88 3.40 11.36 -19.02
CA ARG A 88 3.66 10.26 -19.94
C ARG A 88 2.74 10.30 -21.18
N ALA A 89 1.47 10.67 -21.02
CA ALA A 89 0.56 10.80 -22.15
C ALA A 89 1.00 11.90 -23.11
N TYR A 90 1.45 13.05 -22.59
CA TYR A 90 2.07 14.11 -23.38
C TYR A 90 3.37 13.68 -24.04
N GLN A 91 4.28 13.02 -23.32
CA GLN A 91 5.52 12.48 -23.91
C GLN A 91 5.24 11.52 -25.08
N ASN A 92 4.24 10.65 -24.93
CA ASN A 92 3.81 9.74 -25.99
C ASN A 92 3.20 10.49 -27.19
N PHE A 93 2.44 11.56 -26.94
CA PHE A 93 1.90 12.44 -27.97
C PHE A 93 3.01 13.17 -28.74
N PHE A 94 3.97 13.77 -28.05
CA PHE A 94 5.13 14.42 -28.68
C PHE A 94 6.00 13.42 -29.46
N SER A 95 6.09 12.18 -28.99
CA SER A 95 6.75 11.08 -29.71
C SER A 95 5.92 10.49 -30.86
N LYS A 96 4.75 11.06 -31.17
CA LYS A 96 3.78 10.57 -32.18
C LYS A 96 3.34 9.11 -32.00
N ARG A 97 3.43 8.56 -30.78
CA ARG A 97 3.02 7.19 -30.44
C ARG A 97 1.57 7.08 -29.99
N ALA A 98 0.96 8.21 -29.60
CA ALA A 98 -0.41 8.27 -29.11
C ALA A 98 -1.08 9.59 -29.54
N ALA A 99 -2.40 9.59 -29.55
CA ALA A 99 -3.20 10.79 -29.76
C ALA A 99 -3.14 11.73 -28.54
N PHE A 100 -3.68 12.94 -28.72
CA PHE A 100 -3.72 13.96 -27.67
C PHE A 100 -4.44 13.45 -26.40
N PRO A 101 -3.94 13.76 -25.19
CA PRO A 101 -4.56 13.32 -23.94
C PRO A 101 -5.99 13.84 -23.77
N SER A 102 -6.94 12.94 -23.51
CA SER A 102 -8.34 13.30 -23.28
C SER A 102 -8.69 13.41 -21.79
N TYR A 103 -9.72 14.20 -21.47
CA TYR A 103 -10.32 14.24 -20.13
C TYR A 103 -10.82 12.86 -19.68
N LYS A 104 -10.59 12.53 -18.41
CA LYS A 104 -11.08 11.30 -17.80
C LYS A 104 -12.54 11.45 -17.38
N LYS A 105 -13.38 10.49 -17.75
CA LYS A 105 -14.82 10.45 -17.44
C LYS A 105 -15.10 9.68 -16.16
N LYS A 106 -16.19 10.00 -15.45
CA LYS A 106 -16.67 9.23 -14.28
C LYS A 106 -17.21 7.87 -14.73
N GLY A 107 -16.94 6.82 -13.95
CA GLY A 107 -17.42 5.46 -14.23
C GLY A 107 -16.64 4.72 -15.32
N ARG A 108 -15.64 5.34 -15.94
CA ARG A 108 -14.76 4.67 -16.93
C ARG A 108 -13.32 4.65 -16.42
N GLY A 109 -12.79 3.46 -16.19
CA GLY A 109 -11.37 3.26 -15.88
C GLY A 109 -10.95 3.81 -14.51
N ASN A 110 -11.81 3.68 -13.49
CA ASN A 110 -11.49 4.07 -12.12
C ASN A 110 -10.30 3.23 -11.61
N SER A 111 -9.12 3.84 -11.59
CA SER A 111 -7.90 3.20 -11.13
C SER A 111 -6.94 4.20 -10.52
N PHE A 112 -6.14 3.73 -9.58
CA PHE A 112 -5.07 4.51 -8.96
C PHE A 112 -3.92 3.58 -8.56
N ARG A 113 -2.71 4.13 -8.53
CA ARG A 113 -1.48 3.35 -8.37
C ARG A 113 -0.62 3.87 -7.23
N PHE A 114 -0.14 2.95 -6.41
CA PHE A 114 0.90 3.15 -5.41
C PHE A 114 2.24 2.74 -6.01
N PRO A 115 3.15 3.70 -6.25
CA PRO A 115 4.43 3.42 -6.89
C PRO A 115 5.48 2.84 -5.92
N GLU A 116 5.35 3.08 -4.62
CA GLU A 116 6.41 2.75 -3.64
C GLU A 116 6.10 1.48 -2.83
N PRO A 117 7.03 0.51 -2.80
CA PRO A 117 6.82 -0.78 -2.13
C PRO A 117 6.79 -0.70 -0.60
N LYS A 118 7.38 0.34 0.00
CA LYS A 118 7.43 0.52 1.45
C LYS A 118 6.07 0.84 2.08
N GLN A 119 5.13 1.35 1.30
CA GLN A 119 3.86 1.87 1.81
C GLN A 119 2.78 0.82 1.97
N PHE A 120 2.92 -0.32 1.29
CA PHE A 120 1.94 -1.39 1.31
C PHE A 120 2.60 -2.68 1.75
N LYS A 121 1.80 -3.57 2.34
CA LYS A 121 2.26 -4.89 2.78
C LYS A 121 1.34 -5.95 2.23
N LEU A 122 1.91 -7.05 1.75
CA LEU A 122 1.17 -8.20 1.29
C LEU A 122 1.38 -9.34 2.28
N ASP A 123 0.30 -9.75 2.92
CA ASP A 123 0.26 -10.94 3.77
C ASP A 123 -0.43 -12.06 2.98
N GLN A 124 0.39 -12.97 2.44
CA GLN A 124 -0.10 -14.12 1.67
C GLN A 124 -0.67 -15.22 2.57
N ALA A 125 -0.18 -15.37 3.80
CA ALA A 125 -0.67 -16.41 4.72
C ALA A 125 -2.12 -16.16 5.12
N ASN A 126 -2.45 -14.90 5.43
CA ASN A 126 -3.81 -14.52 5.83
C ASN A 126 -4.68 -14.01 4.67
N ASN A 127 -4.15 -13.97 3.44
CA ASN A 127 -4.80 -13.41 2.25
C ASN A 127 -5.26 -11.95 2.46
N ARG A 128 -4.38 -11.13 3.03
CA ARG A 128 -4.64 -9.72 3.33
C ARG A 128 -3.63 -8.80 2.67
N ILE A 129 -4.07 -7.60 2.34
CA ILE A 129 -3.23 -6.54 1.80
C ILE A 129 -3.44 -5.27 2.60
N PHE A 130 -2.36 -4.62 2.98
CA PHE A 130 -2.36 -3.33 3.64
C PHE A 130 -2.14 -2.24 2.61
N LEU A 131 -3.05 -1.26 2.56
CA LEU A 131 -2.90 -0.05 1.75
C LEU A 131 -2.96 1.20 2.63
N PRO A 132 -2.19 2.25 2.31
CA PRO A 132 -2.23 3.51 3.06
C PRO A 132 -3.65 4.08 3.11
N LYS A 133 -4.07 4.55 4.28
CA LYS A 133 -5.39 5.12 4.61
C LYS A 133 -6.61 4.17 4.49
N LEU A 134 -6.47 3.04 3.79
CA LEU A 134 -7.54 2.02 3.65
C LEU A 134 -7.41 0.91 4.70
N GLY A 135 -6.21 0.71 5.25
CA GLY A 135 -5.91 -0.33 6.21
C GLY A 135 -5.77 -1.71 5.57
N TRP A 136 -6.02 -2.75 6.37
CA TRP A 136 -5.99 -4.15 5.93
C TRP A 136 -7.28 -4.52 5.20
N MET A 137 -7.13 -5.18 4.06
CA MET A 137 -8.24 -5.68 3.25
C MET A 137 -8.00 -7.13 2.86
N ARG A 138 -9.07 -7.93 2.81
CA ARG A 138 -8.98 -9.30 2.31
C ARG A 138 -8.99 -9.29 0.79
N TYR A 139 -8.31 -10.25 0.18
CA TYR A 139 -8.38 -10.49 -1.25
C TYR A 139 -8.59 -11.98 -1.53
N ARG A 140 -9.14 -12.29 -2.70
CA ARG A 140 -9.26 -13.66 -3.19
C ARG A 140 -7.90 -14.09 -3.74
N ASN A 141 -7.21 -14.94 -3.00
CA ASN A 141 -5.97 -15.53 -3.46
C ASN A 141 -6.27 -16.66 -4.45
N SER A 142 -5.75 -16.52 -5.67
CA SER A 142 -5.86 -17.52 -6.74
C SER A 142 -4.52 -18.19 -7.05
N ARG A 143 -3.40 -17.56 -6.69
CA ARG A 143 -2.04 -18.00 -7.04
C ARG A 143 -1.06 -17.45 -6.00
N ASN A 144 -0.18 -18.32 -5.50
CA ASN A 144 0.92 -17.89 -4.65
C ASN A 144 1.89 -17.02 -5.45
N VAL A 145 2.29 -15.89 -4.85
CA VAL A 145 3.16 -14.93 -5.52
C VAL A 145 4.60 -15.11 -5.08
N ILE A 146 5.47 -15.27 -6.07
CA ILE A 146 6.91 -15.40 -5.88
C ILE A 146 7.57 -14.06 -6.22
N GLY A 147 8.36 -13.53 -5.30
CA GLY A 147 9.14 -12.30 -5.49
C GLY A 147 8.68 -11.12 -4.65
N THR A 148 9.39 -10.00 -4.79
CA THR A 148 9.13 -8.77 -4.03
C THR A 148 8.16 -7.87 -4.78
N LEU A 149 7.16 -7.35 -4.07
CA LEU A 149 6.15 -6.47 -4.64
C LEU A 149 6.75 -5.08 -4.90
N ARG A 150 6.62 -4.57 -6.12
CA ARG A 150 7.22 -3.30 -6.58
C ARG A 150 6.22 -2.15 -6.62
N ASN A 151 5.04 -2.40 -7.14
CA ASN A 151 3.95 -1.43 -7.21
C ASN A 151 2.61 -2.14 -7.09
N ILE A 152 1.59 -1.39 -6.67
CA ILE A 152 0.21 -1.86 -6.62
C ILE A 152 -0.66 -0.89 -7.39
N THR A 153 -1.52 -1.42 -8.26
CA THR A 153 -2.60 -0.66 -8.89
C THR A 153 -3.93 -1.23 -8.44
N VAL A 154 -4.78 -0.39 -7.86
CA VAL A 154 -6.18 -0.75 -7.59
C VAL A 154 -7.02 -0.27 -8.76
N SER A 155 -7.85 -1.13 -9.31
CA SER A 155 -8.77 -0.81 -10.41
C SER A 155 -10.15 -1.39 -10.15
N GLU A 156 -11.18 -0.62 -10.47
CA GLU A 156 -12.57 -1.07 -10.44
C GLU A 156 -13.00 -1.54 -11.83
N ARG A 157 -13.68 -2.69 -11.88
CA ARG A 157 -14.28 -3.25 -13.09
C ARG A 157 -15.59 -3.95 -12.75
N GLY A 158 -16.70 -3.47 -13.31
CA GLY A 158 -18.01 -4.10 -13.17
C GLY A 158 -18.45 -4.22 -11.70
N GLY A 159 -18.23 -3.18 -10.90
CA GLY A 159 -18.57 -3.18 -9.47
C GLY A 159 -17.60 -3.97 -8.58
N LYS A 160 -16.61 -4.65 -9.15
CA LYS A 160 -15.59 -5.40 -8.42
C LYS A 160 -14.26 -4.65 -8.39
N TYR A 161 -13.61 -4.68 -7.25
CA TYR A 161 -12.28 -4.11 -7.07
C TYR A 161 -11.22 -5.18 -7.31
N CYS A 162 -10.20 -4.82 -8.08
CA CYS A 162 -9.05 -5.68 -8.34
C CYS A 162 -7.76 -4.96 -7.94
N VAL A 163 -6.86 -5.69 -7.31
CA VAL A 163 -5.47 -5.27 -7.11
C VAL A 163 -4.59 -5.97 -8.13
N ARG A 164 -3.82 -5.17 -8.87
CA ARG A 164 -2.73 -5.65 -9.72
C ARG A 164 -1.40 -5.26 -9.08
N GLY A 165 -0.62 -6.26 -8.68
CA GLY A 165 0.74 -6.06 -8.18
C GLY A 165 1.77 -6.45 -9.24
N SER A 166 2.81 -5.65 -9.42
CA SER A 166 3.99 -6.07 -10.19
C SER A 166 5.06 -6.59 -9.24
N PHE A 167 5.57 -7.78 -9.48
CA PHE A 167 6.52 -8.47 -8.61
C PHE A 167 7.83 -8.71 -9.35
N LEU A 168 8.93 -8.47 -8.67
CA LEU A 168 10.27 -8.75 -9.15
C LEU A 168 10.71 -10.09 -8.57
N SER A 169 10.96 -11.06 -9.43
CA SER A 169 11.48 -12.38 -9.06
C SER A 169 12.86 -12.57 -9.65
N ARG A 170 13.85 -12.92 -8.82
CA ARG A 170 15.17 -13.30 -9.29
C ARG A 170 15.13 -14.78 -9.64
N LEU A 171 15.13 -15.10 -10.95
CA LEU A 171 15.26 -16.48 -11.41
C LEU A 171 16.71 -16.90 -11.15
N HIS A 172 16.88 -17.82 -10.21
CA HIS A 172 18.10 -18.62 -10.15
C HIS A 172 18.03 -19.61 -11.30
N ASN A 173 18.98 -19.50 -12.24
CA ASN A 173 19.24 -20.57 -13.18
C ASN A 173 19.69 -21.78 -12.35
N ARG A 174 18.78 -22.71 -12.05
CA ARG A 174 19.20 -24.08 -11.76
C ARG A 174 19.72 -24.62 -13.08
N LEU A 175 21.00 -24.38 -13.37
CA LEU A 175 21.70 -25.12 -14.39
C LEU A 175 21.50 -26.60 -14.06
N ARG A 176 20.92 -27.27 -15.06
CA ARG A 176 20.68 -28.69 -15.14
C ARG A 176 22.02 -29.38 -14.94
N LEU A 177 22.34 -29.78 -13.71
CA LEU A 177 23.35 -30.80 -13.45
C LEU A 177 22.77 -32.09 -14.02
N LEU A 178 23.02 -32.33 -15.30
CA LEU A 178 22.94 -33.66 -15.87
C LEU A 178 23.98 -34.47 -15.13
N TYR A 179 23.51 -35.38 -14.27
CA TYR A 179 24.31 -36.43 -13.68
C TYR A 179 24.99 -37.21 -14.82
N THR A 180 26.27 -36.96 -15.07
CA THR A 180 27.12 -37.94 -15.74
C THR A 180 27.50 -38.98 -14.68
N HIS A 181 26.81 -40.12 -14.69
CA HIS A 181 27.22 -41.30 -13.94
C HIS A 181 28.62 -41.74 -14.38
N PRO A 182 29.63 -41.79 -13.49
CA PRO A 182 30.84 -42.54 -13.77
C PRO A 182 30.55 -44.03 -13.46
N GLN A 183 30.58 -44.85 -14.51
CA GLN A 183 30.60 -46.32 -14.42
C GLN A 183 31.81 -46.76 -13.57
N GLN A 184 31.57 -47.29 -12.38
CA GLN A 184 32.59 -48.00 -11.61
C GLN A 184 32.73 -49.42 -12.17
N ARG A 185 33.87 -49.70 -12.83
CA ARG A 185 34.31 -51.07 -13.11
C ARG A 185 34.68 -51.75 -11.80
N LEU A 186 33.86 -52.69 -11.36
CA LEU A 186 34.23 -53.70 -10.36
C LEU A 186 35.14 -54.73 -11.03
N VAL A 187 36.40 -54.80 -10.59
CA VAL A 187 37.30 -55.92 -10.88
C VAL A 187 37.19 -56.89 -9.71
N SER A 188 36.62 -58.05 -9.97
CA SER A 188 36.52 -59.16 -9.03
C SER A 188 37.87 -59.85 -8.89
N THR A 189 38.40 -59.95 -7.67
CA THR A 189 39.37 -61.00 -7.32
C THR A 189 38.78 -61.85 -6.19
N TRP A 190 38.69 -63.14 -6.50
CA TRP A 190 38.20 -64.19 -5.65
C TRP A 190 39.32 -64.65 -4.71
N ALA A 191 39.03 -64.70 -3.41
CA ALA A 191 39.69 -65.63 -2.49
C ALA A 191 38.71 -65.92 -1.34
N SER A 192 38.17 -67.13 -1.31
CA SER A 192 37.44 -67.71 -0.18
C SER A 192 38.38 -68.69 0.57
N PRO A 193 37.92 -69.45 1.57
CA PRO A 193 37.98 -69.08 2.99
C PRO A 193 38.68 -70.16 3.83
N PHE A 194 39.08 -69.89 5.08
CA PHE A 194 39.26 -71.00 6.03
C PHE A 194 39.03 -70.60 7.50
N LEU A 195 38.20 -71.43 8.13
CA LEU A 195 37.90 -71.75 9.54
C LEU A 195 38.95 -71.31 10.58
N GLN A 196 38.70 -71.12 11.89
CA GLN A 196 37.66 -71.42 12.90
C GLN A 196 38.21 -70.67 14.16
N HIS A 197 37.47 -70.15 15.14
CA HIS A 197 36.82 -70.91 16.22
C HIS A 197 36.25 -69.92 17.27
N LYS A 198 35.04 -70.26 17.76
CA LYS A 198 34.59 -70.27 19.17
C LYS A 198 35.05 -69.15 20.11
N ALA A 199 34.10 -68.38 20.63
CA ALA A 199 33.81 -68.39 22.08
C ALA A 199 32.48 -67.70 22.41
N THR A 200 31.84 -68.29 23.41
CA THR A 200 30.47 -68.21 23.87
C THR A 200 30.33 -67.15 24.98
N VAL A 201 29.21 -66.41 24.94
CA VAL A 201 28.30 -66.07 26.07
C VAL A 201 28.90 -65.55 27.39
N SER A 202 28.47 -64.35 27.80
CA SER A 202 27.68 -64.18 29.05
C SER A 202 27.14 -62.76 29.23
N PHE A 203 25.85 -62.73 29.59
CA PHE A 203 25.14 -61.65 30.29
C PHE A 203 25.89 -61.21 31.55
N ILE A 204 25.73 -59.95 31.97
CA ILE A 204 25.44 -59.55 33.36
C ILE A 204 24.84 -58.13 33.35
N CYS A 205 23.71 -58.02 34.06
CA CYS A 205 23.02 -56.82 34.49
C CYS A 205 23.34 -56.60 35.98
N GLN A 206 23.62 -55.36 36.40
CA GLN A 206 23.57 -54.81 37.77
C GLN A 206 23.94 -53.31 37.63
N ARG A 207 23.09 -52.30 37.91
CA ARG A 207 22.39 -51.83 39.12
C ARG A 207 23.33 -51.34 40.24
N THR A 208 22.91 -50.21 40.83
CA THR A 208 23.34 -49.49 42.06
C THR A 208 24.45 -48.44 41.93
N ALA A 209 24.45 -47.29 42.62
CA ALA A 209 23.49 -46.45 43.36
C ALA A 209 24.29 -45.24 43.94
N LEU A 210 23.57 -44.26 44.53
CA LEU A 210 24.02 -43.19 45.48
C LEU A 210 24.57 -41.90 44.81
N HIS A 211 24.19 -40.68 45.21
CA HIS A 211 23.81 -40.16 46.53
C HIS A 211 22.87 -38.92 46.49
N ASN A 212 21.95 -38.90 47.47
CA ASN A 212 21.49 -37.80 48.34
C ASN A 212 20.70 -36.59 47.77
N PHE A 213 19.41 -36.42 48.12
CA PHE A 213 18.80 -35.91 49.39
C PHE A 213 18.61 -34.37 49.35
N ASN A 214 17.38 -33.92 49.04
CA ASN A 214 16.36 -33.29 49.92
C ASN A 214 16.38 -31.75 49.78
N ASP A 215 15.33 -31.09 49.28
CA ASP A 215 14.07 -30.71 49.97
C ASP A 215 14.36 -29.77 51.16
N ASN A 216 13.65 -28.67 51.45
CA ASN A 216 12.39 -28.13 50.97
C ASN A 216 12.27 -26.67 51.48
N TRP A 217 11.47 -25.89 50.75
CA TRP A 217 10.52 -24.84 51.17
C TRP A 217 10.45 -24.36 52.63
N HIS A 218 10.22 -23.05 52.79
CA HIS A 218 9.05 -22.40 53.46
C HIS A 218 9.31 -20.88 53.57
N THR A 219 8.58 -20.01 52.86
CA THR A 219 7.31 -19.30 53.18
C THR A 219 7.37 -18.26 54.31
N HIS A 220 6.67 -17.12 54.06
CA HIS A 220 6.31 -15.99 54.94
C HIS A 220 7.45 -15.00 55.26
N SER A 221 7.28 -13.68 55.42
CA SER A 221 6.15 -12.74 55.41
C SER A 221 6.75 -11.32 55.56
N ASP A 222 5.98 -10.29 55.17
CA ASP A 222 5.93 -8.96 55.77
C ASP A 222 7.16 -7.99 55.79
N ARG A 223 7.00 -6.92 55.01
CA ARG A 223 6.80 -5.53 55.47
C ARG A 223 8.00 -4.70 56.04
N TRP A 224 7.98 -3.45 55.56
CA TRP A 224 8.59 -2.20 56.06
C TRP A 224 9.95 -1.73 55.52
N LEU A 225 9.84 -0.59 54.82
CA LEU A 225 10.69 0.60 54.72
C LEU A 225 12.11 0.54 55.30
N VAL A 226 13.11 1.00 54.52
CA VAL A 226 13.92 2.23 54.72
C VAL A 226 15.07 2.23 53.68
N GLY A 227 15.30 3.36 53.02
CA GLY A 227 16.47 3.60 52.15
C GLY A 227 16.27 4.84 51.27
N ALA A 228 16.49 6.03 51.81
CA ALA A 228 17.69 6.86 51.57
C ALA A 228 17.76 7.43 50.14
N SER A 229 17.28 8.65 49.92
CA SER A 229 18.03 9.93 50.00
C SER A 229 18.91 10.23 48.78
N ILE A 230 18.40 11.06 47.86
CA ILE A 230 19.19 11.90 46.92
C ILE A 230 18.48 13.28 46.81
N PRO A 231 19.21 14.42 46.77
CA PRO A 231 18.79 15.66 47.41
C PRO A 231 18.03 16.66 46.52
N VAL A 232 17.31 17.55 47.20
CA VAL A 232 16.64 18.75 46.69
C VAL A 232 17.55 19.98 46.84
N ILE A 233 17.82 20.70 45.75
CA ILE A 233 18.08 22.16 45.68
C ILE A 233 17.56 22.58 44.28
N GLY A 234 16.43 23.28 44.11
CA GLY A 234 16.19 24.73 44.35
C GLY A 234 16.82 25.56 43.21
N LYS A 235 16.19 26.46 42.45
CA LYS A 235 14.95 27.26 42.57
C LYS A 235 14.60 27.90 41.20
N ASN A 236 13.28 28.11 41.00
CA ASN A 236 12.61 29.27 40.38
C ASN A 236 12.88 29.70 38.92
N ARG A 237 11.80 29.74 38.12
CA ARG A 237 11.06 31.00 37.84
C ARG A 237 9.76 30.76 37.04
N LYS A 238 8.66 31.24 37.66
CA LYS A 238 7.40 31.82 37.15
C LYS A 238 7.14 31.77 35.64
N GLN A 239 5.94 31.30 35.25
CA GLN A 239 4.87 32.07 34.55
C GLN A 239 3.76 31.08 34.07
N LYS A 240 2.57 31.13 34.69
CA LYS A 240 1.33 31.77 34.22
C LYS A 240 0.46 30.84 33.36
N LEU A 241 -0.48 30.14 34.02
CA LEU A 241 -1.65 29.49 33.43
C LEU A 241 -2.69 30.56 33.05
N PRO A 242 -3.47 30.35 31.98
CA PRO A 242 -4.85 30.75 31.97
C PRO A 242 -5.77 29.53 31.96
N ALA A 243 -6.60 29.44 33.00
CA ALA A 243 -7.86 28.73 32.98
C ALA A 243 -8.84 29.54 32.13
N CYS A 244 -9.43 28.93 31.10
CA CYS A 244 -10.63 29.45 30.46
C CYS A 244 -11.76 28.45 30.67
N ILE A 245 -12.76 28.97 31.36
CA ILE A 245 -14.00 28.34 31.77
C ILE A 245 -14.84 28.04 30.53
N PHE A 246 -15.47 26.86 30.58
CA PHE A 246 -16.40 26.33 29.61
C PHE A 246 -17.81 26.77 30.04
N GLU A 247 -18.43 27.69 29.31
CA GLU A 247 -19.87 27.96 29.43
C GLU A 247 -20.49 27.95 28.03
N SER A 248 -21.42 27.02 27.86
CA SER A 248 -22.37 26.96 26.75
C SER A 248 -23.57 27.87 27.05
N PRO A 249 -24.31 28.30 26.01
CA PRO A 249 -25.75 28.32 26.14
C PRO A 249 -26.44 27.58 24.98
N MET A 250 -27.34 26.68 25.38
CA MET A 250 -28.42 26.09 24.57
C MET A 250 -29.64 27.03 24.55
N SER A 251 -30.53 26.79 23.57
CA SER A 251 -31.94 27.26 23.42
C SER A 251 -32.10 28.64 22.76
N GLU A 252 -32.95 28.90 21.75
CA GLU A 252 -34.27 28.35 21.34
C GLU A 252 -34.53 28.52 19.81
N PRO A 253 -35.60 27.92 19.25
CA PRO A 253 -35.88 27.86 17.81
C PRO A 253 -36.84 28.96 17.33
N THR A 254 -36.58 29.55 16.16
CA THR A 254 -37.50 30.48 15.51
C THR A 254 -37.87 30.04 14.08
N THR A 255 -39.15 29.68 13.97
CA THR A 255 -40.09 30.00 12.89
C THR A 255 -39.79 29.60 11.44
N TYR A 256 -40.51 28.55 11.05
CA TYR A 256 -41.01 28.22 9.73
C TYR A 256 -41.71 29.41 9.03
N ILE A 257 -41.19 29.86 7.88
CA ILE A 257 -41.94 30.65 6.90
C ILE A 257 -41.71 30.05 5.51
N ARG A 258 -42.78 29.44 4.98
CA ARG A 258 -42.97 29.20 3.54
C ARG A 258 -43.07 30.55 2.84
N ASN A 259 -42.37 30.73 1.72
CA ASN A 259 -42.87 31.60 0.66
C ASN A 259 -42.42 31.10 -0.71
N HIS A 260 -43.43 30.85 -1.54
CA HIS A 260 -43.35 30.70 -2.97
C HIS A 260 -42.73 31.97 -3.58
N THR A 261 -41.92 31.81 -4.62
CA THR A 261 -42.06 32.60 -5.86
C THR A 261 -41.11 32.08 -6.94
N SER A 262 -41.72 31.83 -8.09
CA SER A 262 -41.12 31.46 -9.36
C SER A 262 -40.07 32.48 -9.80
N PHE A 263 -38.92 32.01 -10.27
CA PHE A 263 -38.08 32.81 -11.17
C PHE A 263 -37.59 31.95 -12.32
N ALA A 264 -37.98 32.38 -13.51
CA ALA A 264 -37.65 31.81 -14.80
C ALA A 264 -36.13 31.78 -15.03
N TRP A 265 -35.63 30.68 -15.61
CA TRP A 265 -34.31 30.64 -16.22
C TRP A 265 -34.45 30.58 -17.73
N ALA A 266 -34.05 31.67 -18.36
CA ALA A 266 -33.80 31.79 -19.78
C ALA A 266 -32.65 30.86 -20.20
N ALA A 267 -32.82 30.23 -21.36
CA ALA A 267 -31.77 29.48 -22.06
C ALA A 267 -30.64 30.40 -22.52
N PRO A 268 -29.41 29.86 -22.67
CA PRO A 268 -28.66 30.22 -23.86
C PRO A 268 -27.93 29.05 -24.54
N HIS A 269 -28.13 29.03 -25.86
CA HIS A 269 -27.16 28.84 -26.95
C HIS A 269 -26.40 27.51 -27.15
N LYS A 270 -26.74 26.95 -28.31
CA LYS A 270 -26.08 25.92 -29.11
C LYS A 270 -24.57 26.16 -29.23
N ILE A 271 -23.77 25.15 -28.91
CA ILE A 271 -22.36 25.05 -29.29
C ILE A 271 -22.29 24.54 -30.74
N THR A 272 -21.74 25.37 -31.63
CA THR A 272 -21.49 25.05 -33.02
C THR A 272 -20.30 24.09 -33.19
N ARG A 273 -20.44 23.28 -34.22
CA ARG A 273 -19.63 22.15 -34.66
C ARG A 273 -18.34 22.64 -35.32
N TRP A 274 -17.19 22.10 -34.94
CA TRP A 274 -15.93 22.31 -35.64
C TRP A 274 -15.99 21.64 -37.02
N CYS A 275 -15.94 22.44 -38.08
CA CYS A 275 -15.70 22.00 -39.45
C CYS A 275 -14.27 22.39 -39.80
N VAL A 276 -13.43 21.41 -40.13
CA VAL A 276 -12.07 21.62 -40.62
C VAL A 276 -12.15 21.69 -42.13
N SER A 277 -11.89 22.88 -42.68
CA SER A 277 -11.60 23.06 -44.11
C SER A 277 -10.23 22.49 -44.43
N LYS A 278 -10.19 21.54 -45.37
CA LYS A 278 -8.98 21.13 -46.07
C LYS A 278 -8.66 22.17 -47.14
N THR A 279 -7.42 22.61 -47.17
CA THR A 279 -6.69 23.05 -48.37
C THR A 279 -5.36 22.35 -48.33
#